data_AF-A0A0A7PMI9-F1
#
_entry.id   AF-A0A0A7PMI9-F1
#
_cell.length_a   1.000
_cell.length_b   1.000
_cell.length_c   1.000
_cell.angle_alpha   90.00
_cell.angle_beta   90.00
_cell.angle_gamma   90.00
#
_symmetry.space_group_name_H-M   'P 1'
#
loop_
_entity.id
_entity.type
_entity.pdbx_description
1 polymer ?
#
loop_
_entity_poly.entity_id
_entity_poly.type
_entity_poly.pdbx_seq_one_letter_code
_entity_poly.pdbx_strand_id
1 'polypeptide(L)'
;MSREGLSEEDATPRTSVRRKRKPVPKRISAFGDFFAQLCRHHQPRKRAMQFFLECSFLNRYTWFMARPREFDTDAALDGAITVFSEHGYEGSSAQMLVDAMGIGRQSLYAAFGDKWQLYCASVRRYGMGECAAHFEALRSGARAIDGINAMLRRVVATAATPCLGVGSTCEFGASRPDLVDIHSALGRTLHMAIATRVRDAQREGDILGSLNPDTIAQFLIANIAGIRIAGRGGADRSTLGSLQELVMRALR
;
A
#
# COMPACT_ATOMS: atom_id res chain seq x y z
N MET A 1 -33.27 -45.78 -33.45
CA MET A 1 -31.94 -45.94 -32.82
C MET A 1 -32.04 -45.40 -31.40
N SER A 2 -31.73 -46.29 -30.43
CA SER A 2 -31.88 -46.29 -28.96
C SER A 2 -31.57 -44.96 -28.25
N ARG A 3 -32.31 -44.41 -27.26
CA ARG A 3 -32.72 -44.84 -25.89
C ARG A 3 -31.57 -45.15 -24.91
N GLU A 4 -31.50 -44.32 -23.83
CA GLU A 4 -31.25 -44.57 -22.38
C GLU A 4 -30.23 -45.67 -21.99
N GLY A 5 -29.35 -45.56 -21.00
CA GLY A 5 -29.14 -44.71 -19.83
C GLY A 5 -28.30 -45.52 -18.80
N LEU A 6 -27.73 -44.85 -17.77
CA LEU A 6 -27.19 -45.41 -16.50
C LEU A 6 -25.91 -46.27 -16.62
N SER A 7 -24.98 -46.40 -15.67
CA SER A 7 -24.60 -45.80 -14.37
C SER A 7 -23.46 -46.68 -13.85
N GLU A 8 -22.36 -46.13 -13.33
CA GLU A 8 -21.46 -46.78 -12.34
C GLU A 8 -20.38 -45.74 -11.97
N GLU A 9 -20.47 -45.10 -10.81
CA GLU A 9 -19.83 -45.53 -9.55
C GLU A 9 -18.36 -45.88 -9.75
N ASP A 10 -17.47 -44.92 -9.45
CA ASP A 10 -16.19 -45.29 -8.87
C ASP A 10 -15.76 -44.29 -7.80
N ALA A 11 -15.84 -44.78 -6.58
CA ALA A 11 -15.54 -44.09 -5.34
C ALA A 11 -14.03 -44.07 -5.12
N THR A 12 -13.44 -42.88 -5.00
CA THR A 12 -12.07 -42.72 -4.50
C THR A 12 -12.04 -41.96 -3.17
N PRO A 13 -11.15 -42.33 -2.23
CA PRO A 13 -11.40 -42.14 -0.81
C PRO A 13 -10.99 -40.74 -0.34
N ARG A 14 -11.89 -40.11 0.43
CA ARG A 14 -11.60 -38.92 1.24
C ARG A 14 -10.55 -39.26 2.31
N THR A 15 -9.29 -38.92 2.07
CA THR A 15 -8.25 -38.93 3.10
C THR A 15 -8.41 -37.72 4.02
N SER A 16 -8.93 -37.98 5.21
CA SER A 16 -9.10 -37.01 6.29
C SER A 16 -7.74 -36.72 6.95
N VAL A 17 -7.06 -35.66 6.49
CA VAL A 17 -5.86 -35.16 7.15
C VAL A 17 -6.27 -34.44 8.45
N ARG A 18 -6.20 -35.21 9.54
CA ARG A 18 -6.44 -34.81 10.93
C ARG A 18 -5.41 -33.75 11.34
N ARG A 19 -5.80 -32.47 11.32
CA ARG A 19 -4.99 -31.35 11.86
C ARG A 19 -4.75 -31.58 13.36
N LYS A 20 -3.51 -31.93 13.75
CA LYS A 20 -3.06 -31.94 15.15
C LYS A 20 -3.06 -30.50 15.68
N ARG A 21 -4.00 -30.17 16.56
CA ARG A 21 -4.01 -28.92 17.34
C ARG A 21 -2.83 -28.96 18.32
N LYS A 22 -1.90 -27.99 18.21
CA LYS A 22 -0.88 -27.75 19.23
C LYS A 22 -1.51 -27.01 20.43
N PRO A 23 -1.16 -27.36 21.67
CA PRO A 23 -1.74 -26.74 22.86
C PRO A 23 -1.27 -25.30 23.05
N VAL A 24 -2.22 -24.45 23.47
CA VAL A 24 -2.00 -23.06 23.89
C VAL A 24 -1.54 -23.05 25.35
N PRO A 25 -0.40 -22.44 25.70
CA PRO A 25 -0.09 -22.18 27.10
C PRO A 25 -0.92 -20.99 27.61
N LYS A 26 -1.79 -21.27 28.58
CA LYS A 26 -2.38 -20.27 29.49
C LYS A 26 -1.42 -20.02 30.65
N ARG A 27 -1.60 -18.84 31.31
CA ARG A 27 -1.09 -18.40 32.63
C ARG A 27 0.25 -17.64 32.59
N ILE A 28 0.51 -16.53 33.29
CA ILE A 28 -0.08 -15.77 34.44
C ILE A 28 0.57 -14.36 34.33
N SER A 29 -0.14 -13.25 34.13
CA SER A 29 -0.65 -12.30 35.14
C SER A 29 0.16 -12.20 36.46
N ALA A 30 1.37 -11.65 36.45
CA ALA A 30 2.01 -11.14 37.68
C ALA A 30 3.22 -10.25 37.36
N PHE A 31 2.98 -8.99 37.01
CA PHE A 31 4.02 -7.95 37.06
C PHE A 31 3.39 -6.59 37.44
N GLY A 32 2.42 -6.63 38.37
CA GLY A 32 1.78 -5.47 38.98
C GLY A 32 2.17 -5.26 40.45
N ASP A 33 2.82 -6.23 41.09
CA ASP A 33 2.95 -6.27 42.55
C ASP A 33 4.38 -6.02 43.08
N PHE A 34 5.26 -5.40 42.28
CA PHE A 34 6.62 -5.03 42.73
C PHE A 34 6.78 -3.54 43.07
N PHE A 35 5.76 -2.71 42.81
CA PHE A 35 5.84 -1.25 43.01
C PHE A 35 5.15 -0.73 44.30
N ALA A 36 4.52 -1.61 45.08
CA ALA A 36 3.75 -1.23 46.28
C ALA A 36 4.41 -1.64 47.62
N GLN A 37 5.68 -2.07 47.61
CA GLN A 37 6.35 -2.60 48.79
C GLN A 37 7.75 -1.99 49.05
N LEU A 38 7.90 -0.68 48.78
CA LEU A 38 9.12 0.07 49.12
C LEU A 38 8.86 1.50 49.64
N CYS A 39 7.61 1.80 50.01
CA CYS A 39 7.25 3.06 50.67
C CYS A 39 6.57 2.75 52.00
N ARG A 40 7.33 2.32 53.02
CA ARG A 40 6.94 2.43 54.42
C ARG A 40 8.17 2.28 55.32
N HIS A 41 8.42 3.35 56.06
CA HIS A 41 9.31 3.49 57.22
C HIS A 41 10.75 4.00 57.02
N HIS A 42 10.91 5.23 57.53
CA HIS A 42 12.04 5.79 58.29
C HIS A 42 13.25 6.41 57.57
N GLN A 43 13.16 7.74 57.43
CA GLN A 43 14.23 8.68 57.80
C GLN A 43 14.32 8.80 59.36
N PRO A 44 15.31 9.49 59.98
CA PRO A 44 16.58 10.08 59.48
C PRO A 44 17.82 9.88 60.41
N ARG A 45 19.05 10.16 59.95
CA ARG A 45 20.08 11.06 60.58
C ARG A 45 21.54 10.80 60.13
N LYS A 46 22.11 11.86 59.53
CA LYS A 46 23.45 12.49 59.76
C LYS A 46 24.78 11.77 59.41
N ARG A 47 25.63 12.58 58.74
CA ARG A 47 27.12 12.56 58.59
C ARG A 47 27.66 11.51 57.59
N ALA A 48 28.70 11.74 56.80
CA ALA A 48 29.49 12.90 56.39
C ALA A 48 30.41 12.43 55.24
N MET A 49 30.55 13.25 54.19
CA MET A 49 31.84 13.62 53.60
C MET A 49 32.76 12.53 52.97
N GLN A 50 32.81 12.56 51.63
CA GLN A 50 34.04 12.64 50.82
C GLN A 50 34.80 11.33 50.49
N PHE A 51 34.95 11.09 49.18
CA PHE A 51 36.12 10.60 48.41
C PHE A 51 35.60 9.86 47.16
N PHE A 52 35.65 10.44 45.96
CA PHE A 52 36.80 10.55 45.02
C PHE A 52 36.57 9.60 43.84
N LEU A 53 36.84 10.09 42.63
CA LEU A 53 36.54 9.51 41.33
C LEU A 53 37.13 8.11 41.11
N GLU A 54 36.50 7.28 40.29
CA GLU A 54 37.16 6.74 39.09
C GLU A 54 36.18 6.15 38.05
N CYS A 55 36.30 6.72 36.84
CA CYS A 55 35.70 6.26 35.58
C CYS A 55 36.34 4.96 35.12
N SER A 56 35.55 3.92 34.82
CA SER A 56 35.81 2.98 33.71
C SER A 56 34.82 1.82 33.65
N PHE A 57 33.49 2.06 33.54
CA PHE A 57 32.60 0.92 33.26
C PHE A 57 31.26 1.26 32.58
N LEU A 58 31.22 2.26 31.69
CA LEU A 58 30.05 2.51 30.84
C LEU A 58 30.47 3.02 29.45
N ASN A 59 31.21 2.19 28.69
CA ASN A 59 31.29 2.39 27.25
C ASN A 59 31.39 1.05 26.50
N ARG A 60 30.37 0.20 26.70
CA ARG A 60 30.11 -0.98 25.87
C ARG A 60 28.72 -0.96 25.24
N TYR A 61 28.14 0.23 25.10
CA TYR A 61 27.13 0.48 24.09
C TYR A 61 27.87 1.10 22.90
N THR A 62 28.61 0.25 22.18
CA THR A 62 28.92 0.51 20.78
C THR A 62 27.57 0.58 20.09
N TRP A 63 27.05 1.79 20.06
CA TRP A 63 26.35 2.36 18.95
C TRP A 63 26.44 1.44 17.74
N PHE A 64 25.30 0.86 17.41
CA PHE A 64 24.95 0.52 16.05
C PHE A 64 24.93 1.85 15.26
N MET A 65 26.08 2.50 15.10
CA MET A 65 26.28 3.52 14.07
C MET A 65 26.33 2.73 12.76
N ALA A 66 25.14 2.30 12.31
CA ALA A 66 24.90 2.30 10.89
C ALA A 66 25.37 3.67 10.40
N ARG A 67 26.39 3.69 9.54
CA ARG A 67 26.84 4.92 8.87
C ARG A 67 25.58 5.67 8.44
N PRO A 68 25.44 6.98 8.73
CA PRO A 68 24.31 7.75 8.26
C PRO A 68 24.13 7.46 6.77
N ARG A 69 22.93 7.05 6.34
CA ARG A 69 22.64 6.91 4.91
C ARG A 69 23.01 8.25 4.27
N GLU A 70 23.99 8.23 3.36
CA GLU A 70 24.55 9.45 2.74
C GLU A 70 23.52 10.20 1.87
N PHE A 71 22.30 9.68 1.74
CA PHE A 71 21.25 10.22 0.90
C PHE A 71 19.85 9.95 1.50
N ASP A 72 18.89 10.79 1.10
CA ASP A 72 17.47 10.60 1.41
C ASP A 72 16.89 9.46 0.55
N THR A 73 16.48 8.38 1.22
CA THR A 73 15.92 7.18 0.57
C THR A 73 14.60 7.47 -0.14
N ASP A 74 13.80 8.36 0.42
CA ASP A 74 12.48 8.69 -0.09
C ASP A 74 12.60 9.53 -1.37
N ALA A 75 13.47 10.54 -1.34
CA ALA A 75 13.80 11.33 -2.53
C ALA A 75 14.42 10.46 -3.64
N ALA A 76 15.31 9.52 -3.27
CA ALA A 76 15.87 8.57 -4.24
C ALA A 76 14.77 7.67 -4.85
N LEU A 77 13.82 7.17 -4.07
CA LEU A 77 12.70 6.40 -4.62
C LEU A 77 11.81 7.24 -5.54
N ASP A 78 11.61 8.53 -5.27
CA ASP A 78 10.86 9.42 -6.16
C ASP A 78 11.56 9.60 -7.53
N GLY A 79 12.90 9.68 -7.52
CA GLY A 79 13.71 9.63 -8.75
C GLY A 79 13.53 8.32 -9.52
N ALA A 80 13.58 7.17 -8.82
CA ALA A 80 13.37 5.86 -9.44
C ALA A 80 11.95 5.70 -10.01
N ILE A 81 10.93 6.19 -9.30
CA ILE A 81 9.53 6.20 -9.77
C ILE A 81 9.43 6.95 -11.09
N THR A 82 10.10 8.10 -11.23
CA THR A 82 10.07 8.88 -12.48
C THR A 82 10.59 8.05 -13.65
N VAL A 83 11.74 7.39 -13.48
CA VAL A 83 12.35 6.54 -14.52
C VAL A 83 11.47 5.34 -14.86
N PHE A 84 11.01 4.60 -13.84
CA PHE A 84 10.20 3.40 -14.09
C PHE A 84 8.83 3.72 -14.65
N SER A 85 8.23 4.87 -14.31
CA SER A 85 6.93 5.24 -14.88
C SER A 85 7.03 5.54 -16.37
N GLU A 86 8.13 6.15 -16.82
CA GLU A 86 8.32 6.50 -18.23
C GLU A 86 8.81 5.30 -19.05
N HIS A 87 9.74 4.50 -18.51
CA HIS A 87 10.47 3.49 -19.28
C HIS A 87 10.10 2.04 -18.94
N GLY A 88 9.27 1.82 -17.92
CA GLY A 88 8.97 0.49 -17.40
C GLY A 88 10.17 -0.18 -16.72
N TYR A 89 9.98 -1.43 -16.31
CA TYR A 89 11.06 -2.21 -15.71
C TYR A 89 12.14 -2.51 -16.74
N GLU A 90 11.82 -3.15 -17.86
CA GLU A 90 12.84 -3.59 -18.83
C GLU A 90 13.53 -2.42 -19.55
N GLY A 91 12.78 -1.36 -19.88
CA GLY A 91 13.32 -0.21 -20.61
C GLY A 91 14.20 0.74 -19.80
N SER A 92 14.27 0.58 -18.47
CA SER A 92 15.14 1.39 -17.62
C SER A 92 16.56 0.80 -17.48
N SER A 93 17.58 1.65 -17.46
CA SER A 93 18.95 1.23 -17.20
C SER A 93 19.40 1.59 -15.78
N ALA A 94 20.40 0.89 -15.25
CA ALA A 94 21.01 1.25 -13.98
C ALA A 94 21.62 2.67 -13.99
N GLN A 95 22.05 3.16 -15.15
CA GLN A 95 22.57 4.52 -15.27
C GLN A 95 21.46 5.55 -15.15
N MET A 96 20.34 5.36 -15.86
CA MET A 96 19.16 6.23 -15.75
C MET A 96 18.66 6.32 -14.31
N LEU A 97 18.64 5.18 -13.61
CA LEU A 97 18.26 5.13 -12.19
C LEU A 97 19.23 5.91 -11.32
N VAL A 98 20.54 5.67 -11.45
CA VAL A 98 21.58 6.42 -10.71
C VAL A 98 21.46 7.93 -10.93
N ASP A 99 21.29 8.36 -12.18
CA ASP A 99 21.21 9.78 -12.56
C ASP A 99 19.95 10.43 -11.97
N ALA A 100 18.80 9.77 -12.05
CA ALA A 100 17.53 10.29 -11.54
C ALA A 100 17.42 10.23 -10.00
N MET A 101 18.03 9.23 -9.37
CA MET A 101 18.03 9.06 -7.92
C MET A 101 19.06 9.97 -7.23
N GLY A 102 20.05 10.49 -7.97
CA GLY A 102 21.11 11.33 -7.42
C GLY A 102 22.08 10.59 -6.50
N ILE A 103 22.26 9.27 -6.69
CA ILE A 103 23.10 8.42 -5.83
C ILE A 103 24.08 7.60 -6.64
N GLY A 104 25.23 7.26 -6.06
CA GLY A 104 26.20 6.35 -6.69
C GLY A 104 25.66 4.93 -6.88
N ARG A 105 26.13 4.23 -7.92
CA ARG A 105 25.74 2.84 -8.23
C ARG A 105 25.93 1.87 -7.06
N GLN A 106 27.02 2.03 -6.31
CA GLN A 106 27.29 1.22 -5.12
C GLN A 106 26.25 1.47 -4.03
N SER A 107 25.87 2.72 -3.80
CA SER A 107 24.84 3.12 -2.84
C SER A 107 23.45 2.61 -3.22
N LEU A 108 23.11 2.60 -4.51
CA LEU A 108 21.87 2.03 -5.03
C LEU A 108 21.72 0.57 -4.61
N TYR A 109 22.68 -0.28 -4.98
CA TYR A 109 22.59 -1.72 -4.68
C TYR A 109 22.77 -2.02 -3.19
N ALA A 110 23.56 -1.22 -2.46
CA ALA A 110 23.67 -1.35 -1.01
C ALA A 110 22.35 -1.05 -0.29
N ALA A 111 21.55 -0.10 -0.79
CA ALA A 111 20.31 0.32 -0.14
C ALA A 111 19.08 -0.46 -0.58
N PHE A 112 19.00 -0.83 -1.85
CA PHE A 112 17.80 -1.44 -2.46
C PHE A 112 18.01 -2.89 -2.92
N GLY A 113 19.23 -3.41 -2.83
CA GLY A 113 19.59 -4.77 -3.23
C GLY A 113 19.77 -4.88 -4.73
N ASP A 114 18.71 -5.16 -5.48
CA ASP A 114 18.74 -5.24 -6.95
C ASP A 114 17.70 -4.33 -7.63
N LYS A 115 17.73 -4.29 -8.96
CA LYS A 115 16.81 -3.45 -9.76
C LYS A 115 15.35 -3.85 -9.54
N TRP A 116 15.08 -5.15 -9.34
CA TRP A 116 13.73 -5.66 -9.15
C TRP A 116 13.17 -5.26 -7.78
N GLN A 117 13.96 -5.40 -6.73
CA GLN A 117 13.61 -4.94 -5.39
C GLN A 117 13.38 -3.41 -5.36
N LEU A 118 14.21 -2.65 -6.07
CA LEU A 118 14.00 -1.20 -6.26
C LEU A 118 12.68 -0.91 -7.01
N TYR A 119 12.36 -1.69 -8.05
CA TYR A 119 11.09 -1.55 -8.78
C TYR A 119 9.89 -1.82 -7.88
N CYS A 120 9.88 -2.92 -7.12
CA CYS A 120 8.81 -3.23 -6.17
C CYS A 120 8.66 -2.15 -5.09
N ALA A 121 9.78 -1.61 -4.58
CA ALA A 121 9.76 -0.50 -3.64
C ALA A 121 9.15 0.77 -4.26
N SER A 122 9.50 1.07 -5.52
CA SER A 122 8.97 2.20 -6.28
C SER A 122 7.47 2.07 -6.54
N VAL A 123 6.99 0.90 -6.99
CA VAL A 123 5.55 0.62 -7.19
C VAL A 123 4.77 0.78 -5.88
N ARG A 124 5.31 0.26 -4.77
CA ARG A 124 4.68 0.38 -3.44
C ARG A 124 4.57 1.84 -3.01
N ARG A 125 5.66 2.61 -3.09
CA ARG A 125 5.68 4.02 -2.70
C ARG A 125 4.75 4.85 -3.58
N TYR A 126 4.83 4.70 -4.90
CA TYR A 126 3.92 5.36 -5.84
C TYR A 126 2.46 5.06 -5.50
N GLY A 127 2.13 3.78 -5.29
CA GLY A 127 0.78 3.35 -4.97
C GLY A 127 0.27 3.89 -3.63
N MET A 128 1.13 4.00 -2.61
CA MET A 128 0.78 4.64 -1.33
C MET A 128 0.46 6.14 -1.51
N GLY A 129 1.27 6.85 -2.30
CA GLY A 129 1.04 8.26 -2.63
C GLY A 129 -0.27 8.47 -3.40
N GLU A 130 -0.53 7.64 -4.40
CA GLU A 130 -1.79 7.68 -5.16
C GLU A 130 -3.01 7.35 -4.29
N CYS A 131 -2.92 6.37 -3.39
CA CYS A 131 -3.98 6.08 -2.43
C CYS A 131 -4.25 7.30 -1.52
N ALA A 132 -3.20 7.92 -0.98
CA ALA A 132 -3.34 9.11 -0.14
C ALA A 132 -4.03 10.27 -0.90
N ALA A 133 -3.62 10.53 -2.15
CA ALA A 133 -4.23 11.54 -2.99
C ALA A 133 -5.72 11.23 -3.31
N HIS A 134 -6.06 9.96 -3.54
CA HIS A 134 -7.45 9.54 -3.71
C HIS A 134 -8.26 9.70 -2.42
N PHE A 135 -7.70 9.40 -1.24
CA PHE A 135 -8.39 9.57 0.04
C PHE A 135 -8.65 11.03 0.37
N GLU A 136 -7.73 11.91 0.03
CA GLU A 136 -7.94 13.36 0.16
C GLU A 136 -9.08 13.82 -0.75
N ALA A 137 -9.06 13.42 -2.03
CA ALA A 137 -10.12 13.77 -2.96
C ALA A 137 -11.49 13.22 -2.54
N LEU A 138 -11.57 11.97 -2.08
CA LEU A 138 -12.81 11.36 -1.59
C LEU A 138 -13.38 12.09 -0.36
N ARG A 139 -12.53 12.64 0.51
CA ARG A 139 -12.95 13.42 1.69
C ARG A 139 -13.31 14.87 1.37
N SER A 140 -13.02 15.33 0.17
CA SER A 140 -13.37 16.68 -0.26
C SER A 140 -14.86 16.84 -0.59
N GLY A 141 -15.33 18.09 -0.61
CA GLY A 141 -16.71 18.45 -0.93
C GLY A 141 -17.67 18.35 0.24
N ALA A 142 -18.86 18.93 0.06
CA ALA A 142 -19.89 18.93 1.10
C ALA A 142 -20.67 17.60 1.13
N ARG A 143 -20.88 17.00 -0.05
CA ARG A 143 -21.59 15.73 -0.23
C ARG A 143 -20.64 14.60 -0.62
N ALA A 144 -21.05 13.36 -0.42
CA ALA A 144 -20.27 12.19 -0.78
C ALA A 144 -20.03 12.03 -2.27
N ILE A 145 -21.01 12.41 -3.10
CA ILE A 145 -20.86 12.40 -4.54
C ILE A 145 -19.82 13.42 -5.03
N ASP A 146 -19.62 14.53 -4.32
CA ASP A 146 -18.63 15.56 -4.67
C ASP A 146 -17.21 15.00 -4.55
N GLY A 147 -16.95 14.23 -3.50
CA GLY A 147 -15.65 13.58 -3.29
C GLY A 147 -15.34 12.51 -4.34
N ILE A 148 -16.34 11.73 -4.75
CA ILE A 148 -16.20 10.76 -5.86
C ILE A 148 -15.89 11.49 -7.17
N ASN A 149 -16.60 12.59 -7.44
CA ASN A 149 -16.37 13.41 -8.61
C ASN A 149 -14.98 14.07 -8.59
N ALA A 150 -14.54 14.60 -7.44
CA ALA A 150 -13.22 15.17 -7.25
C ALA A 150 -12.10 14.14 -7.50
N MET A 151 -12.30 12.91 -7.04
CA MET A 151 -11.39 11.80 -7.29
C MET A 151 -11.23 11.54 -8.80
N LEU A 152 -12.32 11.47 -9.56
CA LEU A 152 -12.27 11.27 -11.01
C LEU A 152 -11.68 12.48 -11.75
N ARG A 153 -12.01 13.71 -11.33
CA ARG A 153 -11.41 14.94 -11.89
C ARG A 153 -9.90 14.94 -11.77
N ARG A 154 -9.37 14.51 -10.61
CA ARG A 154 -7.92 14.39 -10.40
C ARG A 154 -7.28 13.41 -11.39
N VAL A 155 -7.94 12.29 -11.63
CA VAL A 155 -7.48 11.29 -12.59
C VAL A 155 -7.47 11.85 -14.00
N VAL A 156 -8.55 12.51 -14.43
CA VAL A 156 -8.59 13.20 -15.74
C VAL A 156 -7.48 14.24 -15.86
N ALA A 157 -7.26 15.05 -14.82
CA ALA A 157 -6.23 16.10 -14.83
C ALA A 157 -4.80 15.56 -14.97
N THR A 158 -4.55 14.34 -14.51
CA THR A 158 -3.22 13.69 -14.50
C THR A 158 -3.13 12.50 -15.44
N ALA A 159 -4.12 12.28 -16.31
CA ALA A 159 -4.22 11.09 -17.13
C ALA A 159 -3.10 10.97 -18.18
N ALA A 160 -2.54 12.09 -18.63
CA ALA A 160 -1.40 12.12 -19.55
C ALA A 160 -0.07 11.82 -18.85
N THR A 161 0.00 11.96 -17.52
CA THR A 161 1.20 11.63 -16.74
C THR A 161 1.34 10.11 -16.64
N PRO A 162 2.55 9.55 -16.82
CA PRO A 162 2.77 8.12 -16.67
C PRO A 162 2.33 7.62 -15.28
N CYS A 163 1.69 6.45 -15.26
CA CYS A 163 1.20 5.83 -14.03
C CYS A 163 1.92 4.51 -13.78
N LEU A 164 2.84 4.48 -12.82
CA LEU A 164 3.61 3.27 -12.50
C LEU A 164 2.71 2.09 -12.11
N GLY A 165 1.62 2.34 -11.38
CA GLY A 165 0.72 1.26 -10.96
C GLY A 165 -0.05 0.59 -12.11
N VAL A 166 -0.49 1.35 -13.10
CA VAL A 166 -1.13 0.80 -14.31
C VAL A 166 -0.06 0.17 -15.20
N GLY A 167 1.09 0.85 -15.38
CA GLY A 167 2.22 0.34 -16.16
C GLY A 167 2.70 -1.01 -15.68
N SER A 168 2.93 -1.18 -14.38
CA SER A 168 3.37 -2.45 -13.79
C SER A 168 2.34 -3.57 -13.97
N THR A 169 1.04 -3.24 -13.93
CA THR A 169 -0.03 -4.21 -14.22
C THR A 169 -0.01 -4.64 -15.69
N CYS A 170 0.21 -3.70 -16.61
CA CYS A 170 0.31 -4.00 -18.04
C CYS A 170 1.59 -4.80 -18.39
N GLU A 171 2.71 -4.48 -17.75
CA GLU A 171 3.99 -5.17 -17.98
C GLU A 171 3.97 -6.61 -17.46
N PHE A 172 3.44 -6.82 -16.26
CA PHE A 172 3.61 -8.10 -15.55
C PHE A 172 2.32 -8.90 -15.35
N GLY A 173 1.15 -8.28 -15.43
CA GLY A 173 -0.12 -8.91 -15.09
C GLY A 173 -0.03 -9.62 -13.72
N ALA A 174 -0.28 -10.93 -13.71
CA ALA A 174 -0.17 -11.78 -12.53
C ALA A 174 1.11 -12.63 -12.46
N SER A 175 2.09 -12.42 -13.36
CA SER A 175 3.30 -13.25 -13.46
C SER A 175 4.29 -13.05 -12.32
N ARG A 176 4.16 -11.96 -11.55
CA ARG A 176 5.05 -11.56 -10.46
C ARG A 176 4.28 -11.50 -9.13
N PRO A 177 4.37 -12.54 -8.28
CA PRO A 177 3.56 -12.64 -7.06
C PRO A 177 3.73 -11.48 -6.08
N ASP A 178 4.95 -10.95 -5.96
CA ASP A 178 5.29 -9.78 -5.16
C ASP A 178 4.61 -8.49 -5.63
N LEU A 179 4.50 -8.26 -6.94
CA LEU A 179 3.69 -7.16 -7.47
C LEU A 179 2.20 -7.41 -7.24
N VAL A 180 1.72 -8.64 -7.43
CA VAL A 180 0.32 -9.00 -7.15
C VAL A 180 -0.04 -8.70 -5.70
N ASP A 181 0.85 -9.00 -4.75
CA ASP A 181 0.66 -8.70 -3.33
C ASP A 181 0.62 -7.18 -3.07
N ILE A 182 1.50 -6.41 -3.70
CA ILE A 182 1.51 -4.95 -3.62
C ILE A 182 0.20 -4.37 -4.15
N HIS A 183 -0.20 -4.75 -5.37
CA HIS A 183 -1.44 -4.29 -6.00
C HIS A 183 -2.68 -4.71 -5.21
N SER A 184 -2.70 -5.93 -4.67
CA SER A 184 -3.82 -6.42 -3.86
C SER A 184 -3.96 -5.65 -2.55
N ALA A 185 -2.86 -5.36 -1.86
CA ALA A 185 -2.89 -4.59 -0.62
C ALA A 185 -3.39 -3.15 -0.85
N LEU A 186 -2.83 -2.46 -1.85
CA LEU A 186 -3.22 -1.10 -2.21
C LEU A 186 -4.65 -1.05 -2.74
N GLY A 187 -5.00 -1.97 -3.64
CA GLY A 187 -6.32 -2.09 -4.24
C GLY A 187 -7.42 -2.33 -3.22
N ARG A 188 -7.20 -3.21 -2.23
CA ARG A 188 -8.15 -3.40 -1.10
C ARG A 188 -8.36 -2.12 -0.31
N THR A 189 -7.29 -1.38 -0.02
CA THR A 189 -7.38 -0.14 0.76
C THR A 189 -8.17 0.92 0.01
N LEU A 190 -7.89 1.12 -1.28
CA LEU A 190 -8.63 2.06 -2.13
C LEU A 190 -10.09 1.65 -2.32
N HIS A 191 -10.33 0.35 -2.57
CA HIS A 191 -11.66 -0.21 -2.73
C HIS A 191 -12.55 0.04 -1.50
N MET A 192 -12.03 -0.22 -0.30
CA MET A 192 -12.76 0.04 0.95
C MET A 192 -13.13 1.52 1.11
N ALA A 193 -12.20 2.43 0.81
CA ALA A 193 -12.45 3.87 0.92
C ALA A 193 -13.54 4.34 -0.07
N ILE A 194 -13.47 3.88 -1.33
CA ILE A 194 -14.48 4.20 -2.34
C ILE A 194 -15.83 3.61 -1.95
N ALA A 195 -15.89 2.33 -1.58
CA ALA A 195 -17.13 1.66 -1.18
C ALA A 195 -17.79 2.36 0.02
N THR A 196 -17.00 2.85 0.97
CA THR A 196 -17.49 3.65 2.09
C THR A 196 -18.12 4.95 1.60
N ARG A 197 -17.43 5.69 0.74
CA ARG A 197 -17.96 6.95 0.21
C ARG A 197 -19.19 6.76 -0.67
N VAL A 198 -19.28 5.65 -1.39
CA VAL A 198 -20.47 5.26 -2.15
C VAL A 198 -21.66 5.01 -1.22
N ARG A 199 -21.46 4.28 -0.10
CA ARG A 199 -22.52 4.08 0.90
C ARG A 199 -22.99 5.41 1.50
N ASP A 200 -22.09 6.37 1.69
CA ASP A 200 -22.46 7.70 2.17
C ASP A 200 -23.34 8.42 1.14
N ALA A 201 -22.94 8.41 -0.13
CA ALA A 201 -23.71 9.02 -1.22
C ALA A 201 -25.08 8.35 -1.44
N GLN A 202 -25.20 7.05 -1.20
CA GLN A 202 -26.49 6.36 -1.20
C GLN A 202 -27.39 6.82 -0.04
N ARG A 203 -26.83 7.04 1.15
CA ARG A 203 -27.59 7.59 2.30
C ARG A 203 -28.02 9.03 2.07
N GLU A 204 -27.24 9.80 1.32
CA GLU A 204 -27.55 11.18 0.91
C GLU A 204 -28.52 11.26 -0.28
N GLY A 205 -28.83 10.13 -0.92
CA GLY A 205 -29.74 10.03 -2.06
C GLY A 205 -29.12 10.39 -3.42
N ASP A 206 -27.79 10.52 -3.51
CA ASP A 206 -27.08 10.89 -4.75
C ASP A 206 -26.73 9.71 -5.66
N ILE A 207 -26.68 8.49 -5.10
CA ILE A 207 -26.39 7.25 -5.82
C ILE A 207 -27.55 6.27 -5.61
N LEU A 208 -27.90 5.53 -6.66
CA LEU A 208 -28.92 4.49 -6.61
C LEU A 208 -28.64 3.46 -5.49
N GLY A 209 -29.58 3.33 -4.56
CA GLY A 209 -29.50 2.38 -3.45
C GLY A 209 -29.58 0.90 -3.88
N SER A 210 -30.04 0.63 -5.11
CA SER A 210 -30.11 -0.73 -5.67
C SER A 210 -28.76 -1.27 -6.14
N LEU A 211 -27.76 -0.40 -6.34
CA LEU A 211 -26.43 -0.80 -6.78
C LEU A 211 -25.57 -1.24 -5.60
N ASN A 212 -24.85 -2.35 -5.77
CA ASN A 212 -23.92 -2.84 -4.75
C ASN A 212 -22.70 -1.88 -4.64
N PRO A 213 -22.40 -1.31 -3.45
CA PRO A 213 -21.27 -0.39 -3.26
C PRO A 213 -19.92 -0.98 -3.64
N ASP A 214 -19.70 -2.27 -3.38
CA ASP A 214 -18.46 -2.96 -3.68
C ASP A 214 -18.27 -3.14 -5.20
N THR A 215 -19.37 -3.35 -5.93
CA THR A 215 -19.38 -3.37 -7.41
C THR A 215 -19.12 -1.98 -7.99
N ILE A 216 -19.73 -0.93 -7.42
CA ILE A 216 -19.45 0.45 -7.84
C ILE A 216 -17.97 0.79 -7.61
N ALA A 217 -17.42 0.40 -6.46
CA ALA A 217 -16.01 0.67 -6.16
C ALA A 217 -15.07 -0.02 -7.16
N GLN A 218 -15.35 -1.26 -7.55
CA GLN A 218 -14.60 -1.96 -8.61
C GLN A 218 -14.77 -1.27 -9.97
N PHE A 219 -15.99 -0.87 -10.32
CA PHE A 219 -16.29 -0.13 -11.55
C PHE A 219 -15.51 1.20 -11.61
N LEU A 220 -15.46 1.95 -10.51
CA LEU A 220 -14.70 3.19 -10.42
C LEU A 220 -13.19 2.95 -10.57
N ILE A 221 -12.63 1.93 -9.89
CA ILE A 221 -11.20 1.58 -10.03
C ILE A 221 -10.86 1.19 -11.48
N ALA A 222 -11.73 0.40 -12.14
CA ALA A 222 -11.55 0.01 -13.53
C ALA A 222 -11.56 1.24 -14.47
N ASN A 223 -12.48 2.18 -14.25
CA ASN A 223 -12.53 3.42 -15.02
C ASN A 223 -11.33 4.33 -14.76
N ILE A 224 -10.81 4.39 -13.53
CA ILE A 224 -9.57 5.13 -13.23
C ILE A 224 -8.42 4.58 -14.07
N ALA A 225 -8.27 3.25 -14.13
CA ALA A 225 -7.26 2.63 -14.98
C ALA A 225 -7.50 2.93 -16.47
N GLY A 226 -8.74 2.81 -16.95
CA GLY A 226 -9.11 3.10 -18.33
C GLY A 226 -8.84 4.55 -18.75
N ILE A 227 -9.19 5.52 -17.90
CA ILE A 227 -8.92 6.95 -18.15
C ILE A 227 -7.42 7.22 -18.21
N ARG A 228 -6.62 6.62 -17.32
CA ARG A 228 -5.15 6.74 -17.35
C ARG A 228 -4.55 6.14 -18.62
N ILE A 229 -5.04 4.98 -19.06
CA ILE A 229 -4.62 4.35 -20.32
C ILE A 229 -4.98 5.25 -21.51
N ALA A 230 -6.22 5.75 -21.56
CA ALA A 230 -6.67 6.64 -22.64
C ALA A 230 -5.84 7.94 -22.70
N GLY A 231 -5.57 8.56 -21.55
CA GLY A 231 -4.74 9.77 -21.47
C GLY A 231 -3.31 9.51 -21.92
N ARG A 232 -2.71 8.39 -21.49
CA ARG A 232 -1.38 7.97 -21.97
C ARG A 232 -1.38 7.65 -23.46
N GLY A 233 -2.50 7.16 -23.99
CA GLY A 233 -2.74 6.92 -25.42
C GLY A 233 -3.02 8.18 -26.25
N GLY A 234 -3.01 9.37 -25.66
CA GLY A 234 -3.17 10.64 -26.37
C GLY A 234 -4.60 11.18 -26.46
N ALA A 235 -5.55 10.60 -25.72
CA ALA A 235 -6.89 11.17 -25.63
C ALA A 235 -6.83 12.59 -25.02
N ASP A 236 -7.54 13.53 -25.63
CA ASP A 236 -7.56 14.91 -25.17
C ASP A 236 -8.40 15.10 -23.90
N ARG A 237 -8.25 16.28 -23.27
CA ARG A 237 -8.96 16.61 -22.03
C ARG A 237 -10.48 16.56 -22.19
N SER A 238 -11.00 16.89 -23.36
CA SER A 238 -12.44 16.85 -23.65
C SER A 238 -12.96 15.41 -23.58
N THR A 239 -12.29 14.51 -24.30
CA THR A 239 -12.61 13.08 -24.34
C THR A 239 -12.54 12.45 -22.94
N LEU A 240 -11.47 12.73 -22.20
CA LEU A 240 -11.31 12.23 -20.83
C LEU A 240 -12.38 12.78 -19.87
N GLY A 241 -12.78 14.05 -20.04
CA GLY A 241 -13.88 14.67 -19.32
C GLY A 241 -15.22 13.98 -19.60
N SER A 242 -15.52 13.67 -20.86
CA SER A 242 -16.72 12.93 -21.24
C SER A 242 -16.77 11.52 -20.63
N LEU A 243 -15.64 10.82 -20.52
CA LEU A 243 -15.56 9.54 -19.83
C LEU A 243 -15.92 9.68 -18.34
N GLN A 244 -15.34 10.68 -17.67
CA GLN A 244 -15.70 10.98 -16.27
C GLN A 244 -17.19 11.28 -16.12
N GLU A 245 -17.76 12.13 -16.98
CA GLU A 245 -19.18 12.50 -16.90
C GLU A 245 -20.09 11.28 -17.09
N LEU A 246 -19.75 10.40 -18.03
CA LEU A 246 -20.48 9.15 -18.25
C LEU A 246 -20.41 8.24 -17.02
N VAL A 247 -19.23 8.11 -16.41
CA VAL A 247 -19.06 7.37 -15.15
C VAL A 247 -19.96 7.93 -14.06
N MET A 248 -19.98 9.25 -13.87
CA MET A 248 -20.83 9.89 -12.84
C MET A 248 -22.32 9.73 -13.12
N ARG A 249 -22.73 9.74 -14.39
CA ARG A 249 -24.12 9.50 -14.80
C ARG A 249 -24.56 8.07 -14.52
N ALA A 250 -23.66 7.09 -14.65
CA ALA A 250 -23.97 5.68 -14.42
C ALA A 250 -24.24 5.34 -12.94
N LEU A 251 -23.93 6.24 -12.00
CA LEU A 251 -24.17 6.04 -10.57
C LEU A 251 -25.56 6.52 -10.09
N ARG A 252 -26.26 7.28 -10.94
CA ARG A 252 -27.57 7.90 -10.65
C ARG A 252 -28.70 7.11 -11.28
#